data_AF-A0A158D0G0-F1
#
_entry.id   AF-A0A158D0G0-F1
#
_cell.length_a   1.000
_cell.length_b   1.000
_cell.length_c   1.000
_cell.angle_alpha   90.00
_cell.angle_beta   90.00
_cell.angle_gamma   90.00
#
_symmetry.space_group_name_H-M   'P 1'
#
loop_
_entity.id
_entity.type
_entity.pdbx_description
1 polymer ?
#
loop_
_entity_poly.entity_id
_entity_poly.type
_entity_poly.pdbx_seq_one_letter_code
_entity_poly.pdbx_strand_id
1 'polypeptide(L)'
;MNQKPRLLVSFSGGRTSAYMSKLLKAKYADKYELLFVFANTGQEHENTLIFVDRCDKEFGLNLVWVEAEVIHEARKGTSFRQVTFDTASRAGEPYEQIIRKYGIPNRNFPHCNRELKLRPIYAYADGAALPAYRRWIHGRRKGVLPSWAID
;
A
#
# COMPACT_ATOMS: atom_id res chain seq x y z
N MET A 1 5.62 -28.25 -8.19
CA MET A 1 4.71 -27.21 -8.72
C MET A 1 5.49 -25.90 -8.75
N ASN A 2 5.65 -25.27 -9.92
CA ASN A 2 6.39 -24.01 -10.01
C ASN A 2 5.50 -22.89 -9.45
N GLN A 3 5.86 -22.32 -8.31
CA GLN A 3 5.08 -21.23 -7.71
C GLN A 3 5.23 -19.95 -8.55
N LYS A 4 4.13 -19.23 -8.77
CA LYS A 4 4.15 -17.96 -9.49
C LYS A 4 5.01 -16.95 -8.72
N PRO A 5 5.82 -16.11 -9.40
CA PRO A 5 6.45 -14.98 -8.74
C PRO A 5 5.39 -14.05 -8.14
N ARG A 6 5.71 -13.44 -7.01
CA ARG A 6 4.80 -12.54 -6.29
C ARG A 6 5.02 -11.09 -6.67
N LEU A 7 3.94 -10.34 -6.89
CA LEU A 7 3.99 -8.92 -7.25
C LEU A 7 3.13 -8.09 -6.30
N LEU A 8 3.80 -7.18 -5.58
CA LEU A 8 3.16 -6.22 -4.68
C LEU A 8 2.75 -4.97 -5.47
N VAL A 9 1.46 -4.63 -5.41
CA VAL A 9 0.85 -3.52 -6.12
C VAL A 9 0.25 -2.54 -5.12
N SER A 10 0.84 -1.35 -4.99
CA SER A 10 0.34 -0.32 -4.07
C SER A 10 -0.74 0.55 -4.73
N PHE A 11 -2.02 0.37 -4.42
CA PHE A 11 -3.10 1.23 -4.90
C PHE A 11 -3.13 2.53 -4.07
N SER A 12 -3.10 3.69 -4.74
CA SER A 12 -3.02 5.01 -4.08
C SER A 12 -4.36 5.75 -3.93
N GLY A 13 -5.48 5.11 -4.28
CA GLY A 13 -6.82 5.73 -4.25
C GLY A 13 -7.14 6.72 -5.38
N GLY A 14 -6.30 6.78 -6.43
CA GLY A 14 -6.55 7.63 -7.60
C GLY A 14 -7.08 6.84 -8.79
N ARG A 15 -7.76 7.51 -9.73
CA ARG A 15 -8.29 6.88 -10.96
C ARG A 15 -7.23 6.13 -11.77
N THR A 16 -6.03 6.71 -11.90
CA THR A 16 -4.92 6.07 -12.63
C THR A 16 -4.45 4.80 -11.93
N SER A 17 -4.33 4.80 -10.61
CA SER A 17 -3.91 3.60 -9.87
C SER A 17 -5.00 2.54 -9.78
N ALA A 18 -6.27 2.94 -9.81
CA ALA A 18 -7.40 2.03 -9.96
C ALA A 18 -7.37 1.33 -11.33
N TYR A 19 -7.22 2.10 -12.42
CA TYR A 19 -7.12 1.56 -13.77
C TYR A 19 -5.96 0.57 -13.91
N MET A 20 -4.79 0.94 -13.41
CA MET A 20 -3.62 0.06 -13.45
C MET A 20 -3.79 -1.20 -12.62
N SER A 21 -4.43 -1.12 -11.44
CA SER A 21 -4.70 -2.30 -10.62
C SER A 21 -5.64 -3.27 -11.32
N LYS A 22 -6.71 -2.75 -11.96
CA LYS A 22 -7.62 -3.53 -12.81
C LYS A 22 -6.87 -4.19 -13.98
N LEU A 23 -6.03 -3.42 -14.67
CA LEU A 23 -5.25 -3.92 -15.82
C LEU A 23 -4.28 -5.02 -15.41
N LEU A 24 -3.55 -4.83 -14.31
CA LEU A 24 -2.62 -5.82 -13.78
C LEU A 24 -3.33 -7.10 -13.40
N LYS A 25 -4.47 -7.01 -12.71
CA LYS A 25 -5.27 -8.18 -12.38
C LYS A 25 -5.72 -8.93 -13.64
N ALA A 26 -6.23 -8.23 -14.65
CA ALA A 26 -6.74 -8.85 -15.86
C ALA A 26 -5.64 -9.49 -16.72
N LYS A 27 -4.46 -8.87 -16.83
CA LYS A 27 -3.39 -9.30 -17.75
C LYS A 27 -2.30 -10.17 -17.12
N TYR A 28 -2.18 -10.18 -15.79
CA TYR A 28 -1.01 -10.76 -15.11
C TYR A 28 -1.34 -11.70 -13.96
N ALA A 29 -2.61 -11.93 -13.62
CA ALA A 29 -2.98 -12.88 -12.55
C ALA A 29 -2.65 -14.36 -12.90
N ASP A 30 -2.54 -14.69 -14.18
CA ASP A 30 -2.05 -15.98 -14.67
C ASP A 30 -0.53 -16.14 -14.45
N LYS A 31 0.23 -15.03 -14.48
CA LYS A 31 1.70 -15.01 -14.37
C LYS A 31 2.22 -14.74 -12.95
N TYR A 32 1.49 -13.95 -12.16
CA TYR A 32 1.92 -13.50 -10.84
C TYR A 32 0.87 -13.79 -9.77
N GLU A 33 1.34 -14.01 -8.55
CA GLU A 33 0.52 -13.87 -7.35
C GLU A 33 0.49 -12.37 -6.97
N LEU A 34 -0.63 -11.72 -7.25
CA LEU A 34 -0.80 -10.27 -7.08
C LEU A 34 -1.30 -9.95 -5.66
N LEU A 35 -0.56 -9.10 -4.95
CA LEU A 35 -0.97 -8.54 -3.67
C LEU A 35 -1.27 -7.05 -3.85
N PHE A 36 -2.54 -6.67 -3.77
CA PHE A 36 -2.97 -5.28 -3.82
C PHE A 36 -3.04 -4.70 -2.41
N VAL A 37 -2.41 -3.55 -2.18
CA VAL A 37 -2.40 -2.89 -0.86
C VAL A 37 -2.69 -1.39 -1.00
N PHE A 38 -3.59 -0.89 -0.17
CA PHE A 38 -3.87 0.53 0.03
C PHE A 38 -3.39 0.95 1.43
N ALA A 39 -2.64 2.05 1.51
CA ALA A 39 -2.18 2.61 2.78
C ALA A 39 -3.02 3.83 3.15
N ASN A 40 -3.91 3.68 4.12
CA ASN A 40 -4.67 4.79 4.66
C ASN A 40 -3.77 5.63 5.57
N THR A 41 -3.80 6.95 5.35
CA THR A 41 -3.00 7.90 6.13
C THR A 41 -3.79 8.50 7.30
N GLY A 42 -5.10 8.25 7.36
CA GLY A 42 -6.04 8.93 8.27
C GLY A 42 -6.42 10.34 7.82
N GLN A 43 -5.89 10.81 6.70
CA GLN A 43 -6.11 12.15 6.15
C GLN A 43 -6.71 12.10 4.74
N GLU A 44 -7.11 10.91 4.27
CA GLU A 44 -7.77 10.75 2.99
C GLU A 44 -9.20 11.30 3.07
N HIS A 45 -9.67 11.91 1.99
CA HIS A 45 -11.06 12.35 1.90
C HIS A 45 -12.01 11.13 1.87
N GLU A 46 -13.18 11.20 2.50
CA GLU A 46 -14.14 10.07 2.58
C GLU A 46 -14.51 9.52 1.18
N ASN A 47 -14.76 10.40 0.20
CA ASN A 47 -14.94 10.01 -1.20
C ASN A 47 -13.79 9.17 -1.79
N THR A 48 -12.55 9.39 -1.38
CA THR A 48 -11.40 8.55 -1.79
C THR A 48 -11.53 7.15 -1.20
N LEU A 49 -11.90 7.04 0.08
CA LEU A 49 -12.09 5.76 0.76
C LEU A 49 -13.24 4.98 0.12
N ILE A 50 -14.38 5.64 -0.14
CA ILE A 50 -15.52 5.05 -0.85
C ILE A 50 -15.10 4.59 -2.25
N PHE A 51 -14.33 5.41 -2.97
CA PHE A 51 -13.83 5.05 -4.30
C PHE A 51 -12.91 3.82 -4.28
N VAL A 52 -12.01 3.73 -3.30
CA VAL A 52 -11.10 2.60 -3.11
C VAL A 52 -11.88 1.32 -2.82
N ASP A 53 -12.82 1.36 -1.87
CA ASP A 53 -13.65 0.22 -1.50
C ASP A 53 -14.51 -0.26 -2.67
N ARG A 54 -15.12 0.67 -3.40
CA ARG A 54 -15.88 0.35 -4.61
C ARG A 54 -15.00 -0.29 -5.69
N CYS A 55 -13.79 0.21 -5.91
CA CYS A 55 -12.84 -0.37 -6.86
C CYS A 55 -12.44 -1.80 -6.46
N ASP A 56 -12.23 -2.06 -5.16
CA ASP A 56 -11.96 -3.41 -4.68
C ASP A 56 -13.13 -4.35 -4.97
N LYS A 57 -14.36 -3.95 -4.62
CA LYS A 57 -15.58 -4.74 -4.85
C LYS A 57 -15.84 -5.01 -6.34
N GLU A 58 -15.71 -3.99 -7.19
CA GLU A 58 -15.98 -4.11 -8.62
C GLU A 58 -14.89 -4.89 -9.38
N PHE A 59 -13.62 -4.72 -9.00
CA PHE A 59 -12.51 -5.37 -9.70
C PHE A 59 -12.08 -6.68 -9.01
N GLY A 60 -12.61 -6.95 -7.82
CA GLY A 60 -12.30 -8.11 -6.96
C GLY A 60 -10.84 -8.16 -6.52
N LEU A 61 -10.21 -7.02 -6.19
CA LEU A 61 -8.76 -6.97 -5.98
C LEU A 61 -8.31 -7.76 -4.74
N ASN A 62 -9.22 -8.05 -3.81
CA ASN A 62 -8.89 -8.53 -2.46
C ASN A 62 -7.93 -7.53 -1.80
N LEU A 63 -8.29 -6.26 -1.88
CA LEU A 63 -7.44 -5.14 -1.48
C LEU A 63 -7.18 -5.17 0.02
N VAL A 64 -5.92 -5.20 0.40
CA VAL A 64 -5.50 -5.08 1.79
C VAL A 64 -5.41 -3.61 2.16
N TRP A 65 -6.07 -3.21 3.24
CA TRP A 65 -5.94 -1.88 3.80
C TRP A 65 -5.01 -1.91 5.01
N VAL A 66 -4.02 -1.03 5.00
CA VAL A 66 -3.07 -0.89 6.11
C VAL A 66 -2.97 0.56 6.57
N GLU A 67 -2.67 0.71 7.85
CA GLU A 67 -2.33 1.98 8.48
C GLU A 67 -0.97 1.88 9.15
N ALA A 68 -0.30 3.02 9.30
CA ALA A 68 0.94 3.10 10.06
C ALA A 68 0.67 2.81 11.55
N GLU A 69 1.29 1.75 12.06
CA GLU A 69 1.31 1.47 13.50
C GLU A 69 2.65 1.95 14.06
N VAL A 70 2.62 3.08 14.76
CA VAL A 70 3.83 3.73 15.25
C VAL A 70 4.19 3.19 16.64
N ILE A 71 5.28 2.43 16.71
CA ILE A 71 5.77 1.88 17.97
C ILE A 71 6.72 2.89 18.62
N HIS A 72 6.36 3.46 19.77
CA HIS A 72 7.16 4.52 20.43
C HIS A 72 8.36 4.00 21.25
N GLU A 73 8.52 2.69 21.37
CA GLU A 73 9.67 2.08 22.04
C GLU A 73 10.99 2.32 21.28
N ALA A 74 12.09 2.40 22.04
CA ALA A 74 13.43 2.59 21.49
C ALA A 74 13.81 1.44 20.53
N ARG A 75 14.45 1.80 19.41
CA ARG A 75 14.92 0.88 18.34
C ARG A 75 13.82 0.11 17.59
N LYS A 76 12.54 0.40 17.82
CA LYS A 76 11.44 -0.13 17.01
C LYS A 76 10.99 0.87 15.94
N GLY A 77 10.75 0.39 14.73
CA GLY A 77 10.24 1.20 13.60
C GLY A 77 8.71 1.23 13.54
N THR A 78 8.17 1.94 12.55
CA THR A 78 6.75 1.88 12.20
C THR A 78 6.40 0.51 11.62
N SER A 79 5.37 -0.12 12.16
CA SER A 79 4.75 -1.36 11.73
C SER A 79 3.47 -1.06 10.93
N PHE A 80 2.57 -2.03 10.82
CA PHE A 80 1.25 -1.87 10.20
C PHE A 80 0.14 -2.34 11.12
N ARG A 81 -1.02 -1.70 10.99
CA ARG A 81 -2.31 -2.23 11.44
C ARG A 81 -3.16 -2.53 10.22
N GLN A 82 -3.65 -3.76 10.08
CA GLN A 82 -4.61 -4.09 9.04
C GLN A 82 -5.99 -3.55 9.43
N VAL A 83 -6.63 -2.87 8.50
CA VAL A 83 -7.97 -2.27 8.68
C VAL A 83 -8.89 -2.68 7.54
N THR A 84 -10.12 -2.19 7.58
CA THR A 84 -11.14 -2.35 6.55
C THR A 84 -11.64 -0.97 6.14
N PHE A 85 -12.54 -0.91 5.15
CA PHE A 85 -13.27 0.32 4.89
C PHE A 85 -13.92 0.83 6.17
N ASP A 86 -14.61 0.02 6.97
CA ASP A 86 -15.31 0.53 8.15
C ASP A 86 -14.39 0.95 9.31
N THR A 87 -13.23 0.28 9.46
CA THR A 87 -12.33 0.49 10.60
C THR A 87 -11.15 1.43 10.36
N ALA A 88 -10.95 1.89 9.12
CA ALA A 88 -9.91 2.86 8.80
C ALA A 88 -10.09 4.19 9.57
N SER A 89 -9.00 4.86 9.89
CA SER A 89 -8.95 6.19 10.50
C SER A 89 -9.48 7.25 9.54
N ARG A 90 -10.31 8.16 10.08
CA ARG A 90 -10.84 9.36 9.39
C ARG A 90 -10.40 10.67 10.04
N ALA A 91 -9.90 10.60 11.27
CA ALA A 91 -9.57 11.78 12.07
C ALA A 91 -8.06 12.03 12.16
N GLY A 92 -7.24 11.36 11.35
CA GLY A 92 -5.80 11.61 11.27
C GLY A 92 -4.96 10.87 12.30
N GLU A 93 -5.51 9.88 13.00
CA GLU A 93 -4.80 9.18 14.08
C GLU A 93 -3.42 8.62 13.63
N PRO A 94 -3.27 7.92 12.48
CA PRO A 94 -1.96 7.47 11.99
C PRO A 94 -1.00 8.62 11.72
N TYR A 95 -1.51 9.73 11.17
CA TYR A 95 -0.72 10.93 10.88
C TYR A 95 -0.19 11.58 12.16
N GLU A 96 -1.05 11.70 13.17
CA GLU A 96 -0.69 12.28 14.46
C GLU A 96 0.38 11.43 15.17
N GLN A 97 0.25 10.10 15.16
CA GLN A 97 1.26 9.22 15.75
C GLN A 97 2.63 9.38 15.08
N ILE A 98 2.65 9.57 13.76
CA ILE A 98 3.89 9.84 13.02
C ILE A 98 4.49 11.18 13.42
N ILE A 99 3.69 12.23 13.58
CA ILE A 99 4.17 13.53 14.05
C ILE A 99 4.76 13.42 15.45
N ARG A 100 4.10 12.70 16.37
CA ARG A 100 4.57 12.52 17.75
C ARG A 100 5.95 11.88 17.82
N LYS A 101 6.25 10.91 16.96
CA LYS A 101 7.55 10.20 16.97
C LYS A 101 8.63 10.85 16.11
N TYR A 102 8.26 11.36 14.94
CA TYR A 102 9.21 11.77 13.90
C TYR A 102 9.19 13.29 13.61
N GLY A 103 8.31 14.04 14.28
CA GLY A 103 8.12 15.47 14.06
C GLY A 103 7.24 15.80 12.85
N ILE A 104 6.95 17.09 12.66
CA ILE A 104 6.13 17.56 11.55
C ILE A 104 6.90 17.43 10.23
N PRO A 105 6.33 16.73 9.24
CA PRO A 105 6.91 16.59 7.91
C PRO A 105 7.13 17.96 7.26
N ASN A 106 8.29 18.13 6.63
CA ASN A 106 8.63 19.35 5.91
C ASN A 106 9.52 19.04 4.70
N ARG A 107 9.88 20.06 3.92
CA ARG A 107 10.68 19.89 2.71
C ARG A 107 12.04 19.21 2.97
N ASN A 108 12.64 19.45 4.13
CA ASN A 108 13.93 18.87 4.52
C ASN A 108 13.76 17.47 5.13
N PHE A 109 12.57 17.14 5.64
CA PHE A 109 12.25 15.84 6.23
C PHE A 109 10.89 15.33 5.74
N PRO A 110 10.79 14.80 4.50
CA PRO A 110 9.53 14.33 3.91
C PRO A 110 9.22 12.88 4.30
N HIS A 111 9.11 12.59 5.59
CA HIS A 111 8.90 11.23 6.10
C HIS A 111 7.47 10.71 5.94
N CYS A 112 6.48 11.55 5.57
CA CYS A 112 5.09 11.10 5.32
C CYS A 112 5.03 9.87 4.42
N ASN A 113 5.66 9.94 3.24
CA ASN A 113 5.61 8.85 2.29
C ASN A 113 6.32 7.59 2.82
N ARG A 114 7.45 7.79 3.52
CA ARG A 114 8.22 6.68 4.09
C ARG A 114 7.40 5.97 5.18
N GLU A 115 6.87 6.71 6.15
CA GLU A 115 6.27 6.14 7.35
C GLU A 115 4.79 5.82 7.21
N LEU A 116 4.01 6.62 6.46
CA LEU A 116 2.56 6.41 6.33
C LEU A 116 2.20 5.48 5.18
N LYS A 117 3.08 5.35 4.17
CA LYS A 117 2.79 4.55 2.97
C LYS A 117 3.73 3.36 2.86
N LEU A 118 5.03 3.61 2.69
CA LEU A 118 5.97 2.54 2.37
C LEU A 118 6.17 1.55 3.53
N ARG A 119 6.41 2.05 4.75
CA ARG A 119 6.65 1.22 5.93
C ARG A 119 5.50 0.24 6.24
N PRO A 120 4.23 0.69 6.39
CA PRO A 120 3.14 -0.24 6.68
C PRO A 120 2.88 -1.23 5.54
N ILE A 121 3.00 -0.80 4.28
CA ILE A 121 2.87 -1.70 3.13
C ILE A 121 3.92 -2.81 3.18
N TYR A 122 5.19 -2.46 3.40
CA TYR A 122 6.26 -3.45 3.44
C TYR A 122 6.18 -4.33 4.69
N ALA A 123 5.85 -3.76 5.85
CA ALA A 123 5.68 -4.53 7.07
C ALA A 123 4.56 -5.57 6.92
N TYR A 124 3.46 -5.25 6.24
CA TYR A 124 2.41 -6.23 5.90
C TYR A 124 2.94 -7.32 4.95
N ALA A 125 3.60 -6.91 3.87
CA ALA A 125 4.11 -7.85 2.86
C ALA A 125 5.18 -8.80 3.44
N ASP A 126 6.05 -8.31 4.33
CA ASP A 126 7.10 -9.09 4.98
C ASP A 126 6.53 -9.94 6.13
N GLY A 127 5.61 -9.38 6.93
CA GLY A 127 5.00 -10.02 8.11
C GLY A 127 4.06 -11.18 7.77
N ALA A 128 3.47 -11.19 6.57
CA ALA A 128 2.71 -12.33 6.08
C ALA A 128 3.59 -13.58 5.78
N ALA A 129 4.89 -13.55 6.11
CA ALA A 129 5.87 -14.62 5.87
C ALA A 129 5.99 -15.02 4.38
N LEU A 130 5.77 -14.05 3.50
CA LEU A 130 5.71 -14.27 2.06
C LEU A 130 7.10 -14.05 1.45
N PRO A 131 7.68 -15.00 0.67
CA PRO A 131 8.97 -14.78 0.02
C PRO A 131 8.99 -13.52 -0.84
N ALA A 132 10.16 -12.88 -0.93
CA ALA A 132 10.40 -11.55 -1.47
C ALA A 132 9.50 -11.17 -2.66
N TYR A 133 8.56 -10.26 -2.44
CA TYR A 133 7.75 -9.66 -3.51
C TYR A 133 8.63 -8.86 -4.48
N ARG A 134 8.43 -9.05 -5.78
CA ARG A 134 8.78 -8.00 -6.74
C ARG A 134 7.86 -6.80 -6.48
N ARG A 135 8.43 -5.60 -6.36
CA ARG A 135 7.72 -4.40 -5.91
C ARG A 135 7.30 -3.53 -7.08
N TRP A 136 6.04 -3.16 -7.13
CA TRP A 136 5.53 -2.18 -8.09
C TRP A 136 4.71 -1.10 -7.37
N ILE A 137 5.27 0.11 -7.36
CA ILE A 137 4.66 1.30 -6.75
C ILE A 137 4.21 2.21 -7.88
N HIS A 138 2.91 2.54 -7.91
CA HIS A 138 2.37 3.47 -8.89
C HIS A 138 3.12 4.81 -8.81
N GLY A 139 3.72 5.22 -9.92
CA GLY A 139 4.32 6.54 -10.09
C GLY A 139 5.85 6.62 -10.07
N ARG A 140 6.60 5.61 -9.61
CA ARG A 140 8.06 5.54 -9.82
C ARG A 140 8.54 4.08 -9.84
N ARG A 141 9.10 3.65 -10.99
CA ARG A 141 9.78 2.36 -11.15
C ARG A 141 10.99 2.31 -10.21
N LYS A 142 10.91 1.56 -9.10
CA LYS A 142 12.08 0.98 -8.45
C LYS A 142 11.90 -0.54 -8.43
N GLY A 143 12.19 -1.11 -9.58
CA GLY A 143 11.95 -2.51 -9.92
C GLY A 143 11.65 -2.58 -11.41
N VAL A 144 12.64 -3.03 -12.19
CA VAL A 144 12.50 -3.25 -13.62
C VAL A 144 11.40 -4.31 -13.81
N LEU A 145 10.25 -3.90 -14.37
CA LEU A 145 9.38 -4.86 -15.05
C LEU A 145 10.23 -5.45 -16.19
N PRO A 146 10.27 -6.79 -16.36
CA PRO A 146 10.89 -7.39 -17.54
C PRO A 146 10.34 -6.72 -18.80
N SER A 147 11.20 -6.49 -19.80
CA SER A 147 10.84 -5.77 -21.03
C SER A 147 9.59 -6.32 -21.73
N TRP A 148 9.30 -7.61 -21.57
CA TRP A 148 8.13 -8.28 -22.15
C TRP A 148 6.78 -7.92 -21.51
N ALA A 149 6.74 -7.15 -20.42
CA ALA A 149 5.48 -6.74 -19.77
C ALA A 149 4.87 -5.45 -20.37
N ILE A 150 5.48 -4.90 -21.42
CA ILE A 150 5.02 -3.68 -22.10
C ILE A 150 4.56 -3.95 -23.54
N ASP A 151 4.66 -5.19 -24.02
CA ASP A 151 4.12 -5.63 -25.31
C ASP A 151 2.72 -6.26 -25.14
#